data_AF-A0A9E3X2F0-F1
#
_entry.id   AF-A0A9E3X2F0-F1
#
_cell.length_a   1.000
_cell.length_b   1.000
_cell.length_c   1.000
_cell.angle_alpha   90.00
_cell.angle_beta   90.00
_cell.angle_gamma   90.00
#
_symmetry.space_group_name_H-M   'P 1'
#
loop_
_entity.id
_entity.type
_entity.pdbx_description
1 polymer ?
#
loop_
_entity_poly.entity_id
_entity_poly.type
_entity_poly.pdbx_seq_one_letter_code
_entity_poly.pdbx_strand_id
1 'polypeptide(L)'
;MASTTIADYQVLSDGSFTLDTVQGGSPNEATLNFEVPSDFAFESGVRKPILSFNILPFEDSSFRVFLNHREVASFTFDKSHTRGHQEAFSVTTAFPNGSSFSNPVPLRIFLSSGKIRLSDVVVWYQIKRDP
;
A
#
# COMPACT_ATOMS: atom_id res chain seq x y z
N MET A 1 -28.22 -3.66 -14.95
CA MET A 1 -28.38 -3.47 -13.49
C MET A 1 -27.18 -2.67 -13.01
N ALA A 2 -27.37 -1.67 -12.16
CA ALA A 2 -26.24 -0.91 -11.62
C ALA A 2 -25.47 -1.82 -10.64
N SER A 3 -24.21 -2.12 -10.92
CA SER A 3 -23.37 -2.82 -9.96
C SER A 3 -23.21 -1.92 -8.74
N THR A 4 -23.55 -2.43 -7.56
CA THR A 4 -23.29 -1.70 -6.32
C THR A 4 -21.90 -2.09 -5.85
N THR A 5 -21.00 -1.11 -5.76
CA THR A 5 -19.70 -1.34 -5.11
C THR A 5 -19.80 -0.99 -3.63
N ILE A 6 -19.22 -1.85 -2.79
CA ILE A 6 -19.15 -1.70 -1.34
C ILE A 6 -17.68 -1.49 -0.97
N ALA A 7 -17.43 -0.61 0.01
CA ALA A 7 -16.09 -0.44 0.56
C ALA A 7 -15.74 -1.60 1.47
N ASP A 8 -14.54 -2.15 1.29
CA ASP A 8 -13.96 -3.20 2.12
C ASP A 8 -12.49 -2.86 2.42
N TYR A 9 -11.85 -3.63 3.30
CA TYR A 9 -10.47 -3.42 3.69
C TYR A 9 -9.73 -4.71 4.02
N GLN A 10 -8.40 -4.67 3.90
CA GLN A 10 -7.52 -5.71 4.40
C GLN A 10 -6.40 -5.08 5.22
N VAL A 11 -6.23 -5.57 6.44
CA VAL A 11 -5.05 -5.26 7.27
C VAL A 11 -3.90 -6.12 6.77
N LEU A 12 -2.87 -5.46 6.25
CA LEU A 12 -1.66 -6.12 5.74
C LEU A 12 -0.60 -6.33 6.82
N SER A 13 -0.59 -5.45 7.83
CA SER A 13 0.25 -5.56 9.01
C SER A 13 -0.40 -4.83 10.18
N ASP A 14 -0.60 -5.54 11.28
CA ASP A 14 -1.12 -5.03 12.56
C ASP A 14 0.02 -4.58 13.50
N GLY A 15 1.23 -5.11 13.30
CA GLY A 15 2.42 -4.73 14.04
C GLY A 15 3.15 -3.52 13.47
N SER A 16 4.22 -3.12 14.16
CA SER A 16 5.15 -2.10 13.66
C SER A 16 6.43 -2.75 13.14
N PHE A 17 6.98 -2.23 12.04
CA PHE A 17 8.29 -2.60 11.54
C PHE A 17 9.11 -1.35 11.18
N THR A 18 10.43 -1.51 11.28
CA THR A 18 11.39 -0.43 10.98
C THR A 18 12.10 -0.75 9.69
N LEU A 19 12.16 0.24 8.80
CA LEU A 19 13.03 0.22 7.64
C LEU A 19 14.19 1.17 7.86
N ASP A 20 15.39 0.75 7.49
CA ASP A 20 16.63 1.52 7.67
C ASP A 20 17.52 1.36 6.44
N THR A 21 18.05 2.46 5.93
CA THR A 21 18.99 2.44 4.79
C THR A 21 20.44 2.22 5.23
N VAL A 22 20.75 2.33 6.51
CA VAL A 22 22.09 2.07 7.05
C VAL A 22 22.35 0.56 7.15
N GLN A 23 23.45 0.10 6.57
CA GLN A 23 23.89 -1.29 6.67
C GLN A 23 24.21 -1.64 8.13
N GLY A 24 23.37 -2.44 8.79
CA GLY A 24 23.74 -3.05 10.07
C GLY A 24 22.63 -3.42 11.05
N GLY A 25 21.34 -3.15 10.81
CA GLY A 25 20.31 -3.49 11.82
C GLY A 25 18.87 -3.70 11.38
N SER A 26 18.43 -3.19 10.24
CA SER A 26 17.05 -3.41 9.75
C SER A 26 17.05 -3.47 8.21
N PRO A 27 16.09 -4.18 7.60
CA PRO A 27 15.98 -4.20 6.14
C PRO A 27 15.58 -2.80 5.63
N ASN A 28 15.98 -2.46 4.41
CA ASN A 28 15.49 -1.26 3.73
C ASN A 28 14.18 -1.52 2.96
N GLU A 29 13.61 -2.72 3.08
CA GLU A 29 12.40 -3.11 2.37
C GLU A 29 11.53 -4.02 3.25
N ALA A 30 10.22 -3.87 3.15
CA ALA A 30 9.22 -4.82 3.65
C ALA A 30 8.32 -5.29 2.52
N THR A 31 7.98 -6.57 2.49
CA THR A 31 6.97 -7.13 1.60
C THR A 31 5.80 -7.64 2.43
N LEU A 32 4.61 -7.16 2.11
CA LEU A 32 3.33 -7.54 2.70
C LEU A 32 2.48 -8.25 1.64
N ASN A 33 1.54 -9.09 2.08
CA ASN A 33 0.71 -9.88 1.17
C ASN A 33 -0.70 -9.28 1.09
N PHE A 34 -1.06 -8.75 -0.08
CA PHE A 34 -2.42 -8.31 -0.37
C PHE A 34 -3.18 -9.45 -1.06
N GLU A 35 -4.23 -9.96 -0.41
CA GLU A 35 -5.11 -10.95 -1.02
C GLU A 35 -6.19 -10.22 -1.80
N VAL A 36 -6.08 -10.24 -3.12
CA VAL A 36 -7.08 -9.61 -3.98
C VAL A 36 -8.33 -10.49 -3.98
N PRO A 37 -9.48 -10.01 -3.48
CA PRO A 37 -10.69 -10.82 -3.47
C PRO A 37 -11.22 -11.00 -4.89
N SER A 38 -11.94 -12.09 -5.13
CA SER A 38 -12.45 -12.44 -6.47
C SER A 38 -13.44 -11.40 -7.02
N ASP A 39 -14.13 -10.68 -6.14
CA ASP A 39 -15.09 -9.63 -6.45
C ASP A 39 -14.47 -8.22 -6.40
N PHE A 40 -13.14 -8.11 -6.36
CA PHE A 40 -12.44 -6.82 -6.38
C PHE A 40 -12.84 -5.97 -7.60
N ALA A 41 -13.17 -4.70 -7.35
CA ALA A 41 -13.55 -3.78 -8.41
C ALA A 41 -12.31 -3.19 -9.08
N PHE A 42 -11.99 -3.67 -10.30
CA PHE A 42 -10.86 -3.18 -11.10
C PHE A 42 -11.11 -1.88 -11.87
N GLU A 43 -12.25 -1.22 -11.65
CA GLU A 43 -12.67 -0.07 -12.44
C GLU A 43 -11.83 1.17 -12.12
N SER A 44 -11.36 1.87 -13.16
CA SER A 44 -10.75 3.20 -13.00
C SER A 44 -11.86 4.24 -12.85
N GLY A 45 -11.80 5.06 -11.80
CA GLY A 45 -12.80 6.08 -11.57
C GLY A 45 -12.60 6.86 -10.28
N VAL A 46 -13.68 7.45 -9.78
CA VAL A 46 -13.70 8.28 -8.55
C VAL A 46 -13.36 7.44 -7.31
N ARG A 47 -13.72 6.16 -7.29
CA ARG A 47 -13.52 5.26 -6.13
C ARG A 47 -12.20 4.52 -6.25
N LYS A 48 -11.10 5.20 -5.91
CA LYS A 48 -9.75 4.62 -5.88
C LYS A 48 -9.51 3.85 -4.58
N PRO A 49 -8.74 2.75 -4.60
CA PRO A 49 -8.25 2.13 -3.37
C PRO A 49 -7.31 3.09 -2.65
N ILE A 50 -7.24 2.92 -1.33
CA ILE A 50 -6.46 3.77 -0.43
C ILE A 50 -5.51 2.89 0.35
N LEU A 51 -4.23 3.24 0.34
CA LEU A 51 -3.24 2.70 1.26
C LEU A 51 -3.18 3.61 2.49
N SER A 52 -3.42 3.04 3.66
CA SER A 52 -3.35 3.74 4.95
C SER A 52 -2.30 3.10 5.85
N PHE A 53 -1.56 3.91 6.59
CA PHE A 53 -0.57 3.46 7.57
C PHE A 53 -0.25 4.58 8.56
N ASN A 54 0.24 4.21 9.74
CA ASN A 54 0.91 5.12 10.65
C ASN A 54 2.40 5.18 10.31
N ILE A 55 2.99 6.37 10.35
CA ILE A 55 4.41 6.56 10.08
C ILE A 55 5.10 7.43 11.14
N LEU A 56 6.31 7.03 11.50
CA LEU A 56 7.26 7.77 12.32
C LEU A 56 8.63 7.75 11.62
N PRO A 57 9.02 8.81 10.90
CA PRO A 57 10.37 9.00 10.41
C PRO A 57 11.29 9.38 11.57
N PHE A 58 12.43 8.69 11.70
CA PHE A 58 13.48 9.06 12.66
C PHE A 58 14.44 10.11 12.11
N GLU A 59 14.46 10.24 10.78
CA GLU A 59 15.20 11.21 10.00
C GLU A 59 14.41 11.53 8.72
N ASP A 60 14.84 12.55 7.97
CA ASP A 60 14.21 12.89 6.70
C ASP A 60 14.31 11.69 5.74
N SER A 61 13.16 11.16 5.36
CA SER A 61 13.07 9.84 4.75
C SER A 61 12.24 9.88 3.48
N SER A 62 12.62 9.05 2.51
CA SER A 62 11.86 8.85 1.28
C SER A 62 11.64 7.37 1.04
N PHE A 63 10.44 6.98 0.65
CA PHE A 63 10.14 5.58 0.33
C PHE A 63 9.10 5.48 -0.79
N ARG A 64 9.10 4.33 -1.44
CA ARG A 64 8.24 4.00 -2.57
C ARG A 64 7.47 2.74 -2.27
N VAL A 65 6.21 2.72 -2.68
CA VAL A 65 5.34 1.56 -2.55
C VAL A 65 5.09 0.97 -3.91
N PHE A 66 5.32 -0.32 -4.02
CA PHE A 66 5.07 -1.11 -5.21
C PHE A 66 3.96 -2.11 -4.91
N LEU A 67 3.01 -2.26 -5.81
CA LEU A 67 2.02 -3.34 -5.78
C LEU A 67 2.09 -4.07 -7.12
N ASN A 68 2.15 -5.40 -7.08
CA ASN A 68 2.31 -6.21 -8.30
C ASN A 68 3.50 -5.75 -9.17
N HIS A 69 4.65 -5.50 -8.53
CA HIS A 69 5.89 -4.99 -9.14
C HIS A 69 5.82 -3.60 -9.78
N ARG A 70 4.74 -2.83 -9.54
CA ARG A 70 4.55 -1.49 -10.12
C ARG A 70 4.49 -0.44 -9.03
N GLU A 71 5.21 0.66 -9.22
CA GLU A 71 5.17 1.79 -8.27
C GLU A 71 3.76 2.40 -8.28
N VAL A 72 3.11 2.42 -7.12
CA VAL A 72 1.76 2.94 -6.95
C VAL A 72 1.74 4.23 -6.13
N ALA A 73 2.77 4.47 -5.31
CA ALA A 73 2.92 5.68 -4.52
C ALA A 73 4.40 5.92 -4.17
N SER A 74 4.74 7.19 -3.94
CA SER A 74 6.06 7.63 -3.50
C SER A 74 5.89 8.75 -2.50
N PHE A 75 6.67 8.73 -1.43
CA PHE A 75 6.53 9.63 -0.30
C PHE A 75 7.87 10.17 0.16
N THR A 76 7.85 11.41 0.63
CA THR A 76 8.95 12.06 1.34
C THR A 76 8.38 12.68 2.61
N PHE A 77 8.96 12.35 3.75
CA PHE A 77 8.58 12.90 5.04
C PHE A 77 9.80 13.45 5.76
N ASP A 78 9.63 14.62 6.38
CA ASP A 78 10.61 15.10 7.34
C ASP A 78 10.48 14.35 8.68
N LYS A 79 11.53 14.44 9.50
CA LYS A 79 11.57 13.83 10.84
C LYS A 79 10.51 14.33 11.83
N SER A 80 9.79 15.41 11.51
CA SER A 80 8.74 15.97 12.39
C SER A 80 7.36 15.36 12.13
N HIS A 81 7.20 14.63 11.01
CA HIS A 81 5.95 14.00 10.64
C HIS A 81 5.63 12.78 11.52
N THR A 82 4.53 12.82 12.28
CA THR A 82 4.15 11.71 13.19
C THR A 82 2.64 11.48 13.20
N ARG A 83 2.08 10.98 12.09
CA ARG A 83 0.62 10.82 11.93
C ARG A 83 0.26 9.62 11.05
N GLY A 84 -1.03 9.28 11.09
CA GLY A 84 -1.64 8.44 10.07
C GLY A 84 -1.60 9.13 8.70
N HIS A 85 -1.21 8.38 7.69
CA HIS A 85 -1.19 8.79 6.30
C HIS A 85 -2.13 7.91 5.49
N GLN A 86 -2.72 8.51 4.46
CA GLN A 86 -3.66 7.87 3.55
C GLN A 86 -3.40 8.39 2.15
N GLU A 87 -3.14 7.48 1.22
CA GLU A 87 -2.88 7.83 -0.18
C GLU A 87 -3.72 6.97 -1.10
N ALA A 88 -4.41 7.61 -2.04
CA ALA A 88 -5.21 6.92 -3.03
C ALA A 88 -4.32 6.52 -4.22
N PHE A 89 -4.36 5.25 -4.63
CA PHE A 89 -3.59 4.79 -5.78
C PHE A 89 -4.47 4.32 -6.93
N SER A 90 -3.92 4.30 -8.14
CA SER A 90 -4.66 3.83 -9.32
C SER A 90 -4.64 2.31 -9.40
N VAL A 91 -5.81 1.69 -9.42
CA VAL A 91 -5.96 0.24 -9.64
C VAL A 91 -5.36 -0.18 -10.97
N THR A 92 -5.56 0.60 -12.03
CA THR A 92 -5.03 0.26 -13.36
C THR A 92 -3.52 0.41 -13.46
N THR A 93 -2.89 1.12 -12.51
CA THR A 93 -1.43 1.11 -12.37
C THR A 93 -0.97 -0.20 -11.75
N ALA A 94 -1.62 -0.68 -10.68
CA ALA A 94 -1.26 -1.95 -10.03
C ALA A 94 -1.63 -3.17 -10.88
N PHE A 95 -2.79 -3.12 -11.56
CA PHE A 95 -3.40 -4.19 -12.33
C PHE A 95 -3.85 -3.67 -13.70
N PRO A 96 -2.91 -3.45 -14.65
CA PRO A 96 -3.29 -3.06 -16.01
C PRO A 96 -4.22 -4.09 -16.65
N ASN A 97 -5.11 -3.63 -17.53
CA ASN A 97 -6.03 -4.51 -18.26
C ASN A 97 -5.26 -5.61 -18.99
N GLY A 98 -5.66 -6.86 -18.78
CA GLY A 98 -5.03 -8.04 -19.38
C GLY A 98 -3.74 -8.50 -18.69
N SER A 99 -3.32 -7.87 -17.59
CA SER A 99 -2.22 -8.40 -16.77
C SER A 99 -2.68 -9.59 -15.93
N SER A 100 -1.85 -10.63 -15.85
CA SER A 100 -1.97 -11.69 -14.85
C SER A 100 -1.14 -11.32 -13.62
N PHE A 101 -1.57 -11.82 -12.46
CA PHE A 101 -0.88 -11.64 -11.19
C PHE A 101 -1.06 -12.88 -10.30
N SER A 102 -0.14 -13.10 -9.36
CA SER A 102 -0.29 -14.12 -8.31
C SER A 102 -1.23 -13.62 -7.23
N ASN A 103 -1.95 -14.52 -6.54
CA ASN A 103 -2.68 -14.20 -5.32
C ASN A 103 -2.12 -15.08 -4.19
N PRO A 104 -1.53 -14.52 -3.12
CA PRO A 104 -1.45 -13.09 -2.80
C PRO A 104 -0.56 -12.27 -3.74
N VAL A 105 -0.90 -10.98 -3.87
CA VAL A 105 -0.12 -9.97 -4.59
C VAL A 105 0.85 -9.31 -3.61
N PRO A 106 2.15 -9.25 -3.90
CA PRO A 106 3.10 -8.58 -3.02
C PRO A 106 2.91 -7.06 -3.07
N LEU A 107 2.71 -6.45 -1.89
CA LEU A 107 2.85 -5.02 -1.64
C LEU A 107 4.23 -4.79 -1.00
N ARG A 108 5.10 -4.13 -1.74
CA ARG A 108 6.50 -3.91 -1.36
C ARG A 108 6.72 -2.44 -0.99
N ILE A 109 7.17 -2.19 0.22
CA ILE A 109 7.55 -0.86 0.71
C ILE A 109 9.06 -0.80 0.71
N PHE A 110 9.62 0.02 -0.16
CA PHE A 110 11.06 0.18 -0.34
C PHE A 110 11.51 1.56 0.15
N LEU A 111 12.35 1.58 1.18
CA LEU A 111 12.95 2.79 1.71
C LEU A 111 14.12 3.21 0.82
N SER A 112 13.96 4.36 0.19
CA SER A 112 14.95 4.97 -0.70
C SER A 112 16.04 5.72 0.08
N SER A 113 15.67 6.38 1.18
CA SER A 113 16.61 7.08 2.06
C SER A 113 16.04 7.18 3.47
N GLY A 114 16.94 7.29 4.45
CA GLY A 114 16.59 7.59 5.83
C GLY A 114 16.26 6.34 6.65
N LYS A 115 15.35 6.53 7.62
CA LYS A 115 14.90 5.51 8.57
C LYS A 115 13.49 5.83 9.04
N ILE A 116 12.59 4.87 8.86
CA ILE A 116 11.17 5.01 9.23
C ILE A 116 10.70 3.82 10.05
N ARG A 117 9.72 4.06 10.93
CA ARG A 117 8.86 3.01 11.47
C ARG A 117 7.47 3.17 10.89
N LEU A 118 6.92 2.06 10.41
CA LEU A 118 5.56 1.95 9.89
C LEU A 118 4.76 1.02 10.79
N SER A 119 3.46 1.27 10.93
CA SER A 119 2.51 0.36 11.58
C SER A 119 1.12 0.49 10.97
N ASP A 120 0.25 -0.47 11.28
CA ASP A 120 -1.18 -0.43 10.93
C ASP A 120 -1.41 -0.24 9.42
N VAL A 121 -0.72 -1.05 8.62
CA VAL A 121 -0.78 -0.94 7.15
C VAL A 121 -2.06 -1.60 6.65
N VAL A 122 -2.96 -0.81 6.07
CA VAL A 122 -4.28 -1.23 5.61
C VAL A 122 -4.51 -0.80 4.16
N VAL A 123 -5.04 -1.71 3.33
CA VAL A 123 -5.55 -1.37 2.00
C VAL A 123 -7.07 -1.33 2.06
N TRP A 124 -7.64 -0.16 1.78
CA TRP A 124 -9.07 0.02 1.58
C TRP A 124 -9.36 -0.08 0.09
N TYR A 125 -10.40 -0.81 -0.28
CA TYR A 125 -10.75 -1.05 -1.68
C TYR A 125 -12.27 -1.19 -1.86
N GLN A 126 -12.68 -1.48 -3.09
CA GLN A 126 -14.07 -1.68 -3.46
C GLN A 126 -14.27 -3.11 -3.96
N ILE A 127 -15.38 -3.71 -3.59
CA ILE A 127 -15.83 -5.01 -4.12
C ILE A 127 -17.19 -4.85 -4.81
N LYS A 128 -17.44 -5.67 -5.82
CA LYS A 128 -18.72 -5.77 -6.53
C LYS A 128 -19.53 -6.91 -5.93
N ARG A 129 -20.58 -6.59 -5.18
CA ARG A 129 -21.55 -7.61 -4.77
C ARG A 129 -22.79 -7.47 -5.62
N ASP A 130 -23.19 -8.58 -6.24
CA ASP A 130 -24.55 -8.71 -6.75
C ASP A 130 -25.49 -8.80 -5.53
N PRO A 131 -26.56 -7.98 -5.48
CA PRO A 131 -27.52 -8.01 -4.39
C PRO A 131 -28.33 -9.30 -4.33
#